data_AF-A0A1G2Z261-F1
#
_entry.id   AF-A0A1G2Z261-F1
#
_cell.length_a   1.000
_cell.length_b   1.000
_cell.length_c   1.000
_cell.angle_alpha   90.00
_cell.angle_beta   90.00
_cell.angle_gamma   90.00
#
_symmetry.space_group_name_H-M   'P 1'
#
loop_
_entity.id
_entity.type
_entity.pdbx_description
1 polymer ?
#
loop_
_entity_poly.entity_id
_entity_poly.type
_entity_poly.pdbx_seq_one_letter_code
_entity_poly.pdbx_strand_id
1 'polypeptide(L)'
;MVRYTLRLVSKDRGLDLTQKRRDIEDVFQHIHNGGRTGRRFRSLDKYRRVCVERDRIYVEVSESSKSWHPFVGQILANDCGMREYCDGKNQARMFKWQ
;
A
#
# COMPACT_ATOMS: atom_id res chain seq x y z
N MET A 1 -7.33 -15.45 -6.67
CA MET A 1 -6.48 -14.22 -6.62
C MET A 1 -7.26 -13.08 -7.23
N VAL A 2 -7.23 -11.92 -6.59
CA VAL A 2 -7.88 -10.68 -7.01
C VAL A 2 -6.80 -9.70 -7.45
N ARG A 3 -7.05 -8.94 -8.52
CA ARG A 3 -6.16 -7.88 -8.97
C ARG A 3 -6.67 -6.56 -8.43
N TYR A 4 -5.79 -5.76 -7.86
CA TYR A 4 -6.10 -4.42 -7.41
C TYR A 4 -5.26 -3.37 -8.13
N THR A 5 -5.91 -2.24 -8.39
CA THR A 5 -5.25 -0.97 -8.70
C THR A 5 -5.42 -0.05 -7.49
N LEU A 6 -4.31 0.32 -6.86
CA LEU A 6 -4.27 1.30 -5.78
C LEU A 6 -3.97 2.66 -6.41
N ARG A 7 -4.95 3.54 -6.42
CA ARG A 7 -4.76 4.93 -6.87
C ARG A 7 -4.62 5.84 -5.67
N LEU A 8 -3.66 6.75 -5.71
CA LEU A 8 -3.57 7.78 -4.68
C LEU A 8 -4.83 8.64 -4.66
N VAL A 9 -5.23 9.03 -3.45
CA VAL A 9 -6.34 9.98 -3.26
C VAL A 9 -5.85 11.43 -3.36
N SER A 10 -4.57 11.70 -3.06
CA SER A 10 -3.99 13.05 -3.19
C SER A 10 -4.07 13.58 -4.62
N LYS A 11 -4.33 14.89 -4.74
CA LYS A 11 -4.46 15.62 -6.01
C LYS A 11 -3.13 16.21 -6.52
N ASP A 12 -2.02 15.94 -5.84
CA ASP A 12 -0.71 16.47 -6.27
C ASP A 12 -0.30 15.88 -7.62
N ARG A 13 -0.13 16.75 -8.62
CA ARG A 13 0.24 16.40 -10.00
C ARG A 13 1.74 16.16 -10.17
N GLY A 14 2.56 16.58 -9.21
CA GLY A 14 4.02 16.39 -9.25
C GLY A 14 4.46 14.99 -8.83
N LEU A 15 3.58 14.24 -8.17
CA LEU A 15 3.93 12.98 -7.53
C LEU A 15 4.36 11.89 -8.53
N ASP A 16 5.38 11.16 -8.12
CA ASP A 16 5.92 10.00 -8.82
C ASP A 16 6.23 8.86 -7.82
N LEU A 17 5.29 7.92 -7.67
CA LEU A 17 5.46 6.75 -6.81
C LEU A 17 6.63 5.87 -7.22
N THR A 18 7.14 5.97 -8.45
CA THR A 18 8.28 5.16 -8.88
C THR A 18 9.53 5.47 -8.06
N GLN A 19 9.65 6.70 -7.53
CA GLN A 19 10.70 7.10 -6.60
C GLN A 19 10.61 6.38 -5.24
N LYS A 20 9.43 5.87 -4.90
CA LYS A 20 9.12 5.13 -3.67
C LYS A 20 8.92 3.63 -3.91
N ARG A 21 9.36 3.12 -5.07
CA ARG A 21 9.14 1.71 -5.44
C ARG A 21 9.65 0.72 -4.39
N ARG A 22 10.88 0.91 -3.90
CA ARG A 22 11.46 0.02 -2.87
C ARG A 22 10.65 0.06 -1.58
N ASP A 23 10.33 1.26 -1.10
CA ASP A 23 9.49 1.45 0.10
C ASP A 23 8.12 0.75 -0.06
N ILE A 24 7.49 0.84 -1.23
CA ILE A 24 6.22 0.18 -1.52
C ILE A 24 6.35 -1.35 -1.51
N GLU A 25 7.37 -1.89 -2.18
CA GLU A 25 7.65 -3.33 -2.21
C GLU A 25 7.89 -3.88 -0.79
N ASP A 26 8.69 -3.16 -0.01
CA ASP A 26 8.99 -3.48 1.39
C ASP A 26 7.73 -3.45 2.26
N VAL A 27 6.80 -2.52 2.02
CA VAL A 27 5.52 -2.47 2.76
C VAL A 27 4.65 -3.69 2.46
N PHE A 28 4.55 -4.13 1.20
CA PHE A 28 3.81 -5.36 0.90
C PHE A 28 4.46 -6.58 1.54
N GLN A 29 5.80 -6.66 1.55
CA GLN A 29 6.53 -7.72 2.23
C GLN A 29 6.30 -7.67 3.75
N HIS A 30 6.34 -6.47 4.34
CA HIS A 30 6.11 -6.22 5.75
C HIS A 30 4.71 -6.69 6.17
N ILE A 31 3.67 -6.32 5.42
CA ILE A 31 2.29 -6.75 5.67
C ILE A 31 2.17 -8.27 5.55
N HIS A 32 2.79 -8.86 4.52
CA HIS A 32 2.76 -10.31 4.33
C HIS A 32 3.44 -11.06 5.49
N ASN A 33 4.52 -10.51 6.05
CA ASN A 33 5.29 -11.13 7.13
C ASN A 33 4.78 -10.77 8.55
N GLY A 34 3.81 -9.86 8.69
CA GLY A 34 3.23 -9.49 9.99
C GLY A 34 3.83 -8.29 10.69
N GLY A 35 4.59 -7.52 9.93
CA GLY A 35 5.16 -6.25 10.34
C GLY A 35 6.05 -6.27 11.59
N ARG A 36 6.10 -5.15 12.31
CA ARG A 36 6.96 -4.96 13.52
C ARG A 36 6.64 -5.93 14.66
N THR A 37 5.42 -6.46 14.73
CA THR A 37 5.01 -7.40 15.80
C THR A 37 5.25 -8.88 15.42
N GLY A 38 5.63 -9.15 14.17
CA GLY A 38 5.77 -10.51 13.62
C GLY A 38 4.45 -11.26 13.46
N ARG A 39 3.29 -10.66 13.80
CA ARG A 39 1.98 -11.29 13.64
C ARG A 39 1.46 -11.04 12.24
N ARG A 40 1.61 -12.05 11.38
CA ARG A 40 1.09 -12.03 10.00
C ARG A 40 -0.37 -11.58 9.95
N PHE A 41 -0.68 -10.69 9.01
CA PHE A 41 -2.07 -10.41 8.64
C PHE A 41 -2.65 -11.70 8.05
N ARG A 42 -3.35 -12.49 8.88
CA ARG A 42 -3.99 -13.76 8.46
C ARG A 42 -4.96 -13.58 7.28
N SER A 43 -5.43 -12.35 7.09
CA SER A 43 -6.26 -11.94 5.97
C SER A 43 -5.53 -11.92 4.63
N LEU A 44 -4.19 -11.78 4.60
CA LEU A 44 -3.36 -11.80 3.39
C LEU A 44 -2.58 -13.12 3.27
N ASP A 45 -3.08 -14.00 2.41
CA ASP A 45 -2.49 -15.30 2.14
C ASP A 45 -1.31 -15.23 1.15
N LYS A 46 -1.39 -14.38 0.12
CA LYS A 46 -0.30 -14.21 -0.84
C LYS A 46 -0.41 -12.86 -1.55
N TYR A 47 0.71 -12.28 -1.96
CA TYR A 47 0.75 -11.19 -2.92
C TYR A 47 1.80 -11.47 -4.00
N ARG A 48 1.62 -10.90 -5.20
CA ARG A 48 2.61 -10.95 -6.28
C ARG A 48 2.36 -9.83 -7.30
N ARG A 49 3.32 -9.67 -8.23
CA ARG A 49 3.25 -8.71 -9.35
C ARG A 49 2.97 -7.28 -8.86
N VAL A 50 3.67 -6.84 -7.82
CA VAL A 50 3.65 -5.44 -7.38
C VAL A 50 4.31 -4.62 -8.49
N CYS A 51 3.52 -3.77 -9.14
CA CYS A 51 3.98 -2.93 -10.24
C CYS A 51 3.69 -1.48 -9.89
N VAL A 52 4.75 -0.68 -9.71
CA VAL A 52 4.65 0.72 -9.30
C VAL A 52 4.81 1.61 -10.53
N GLU A 53 3.73 2.30 -10.87
CA GLU A 53 3.67 3.38 -11.87
C GLU A 53 3.63 4.74 -11.17
N ARG A 54 3.70 5.83 -11.93
CA ARG A 54 3.82 7.19 -11.39
C ARG A 54 2.72 7.56 -10.37
N ASP A 55 1.46 7.21 -10.65
CA ASP A 55 0.29 7.64 -9.86
C ASP A 55 -0.47 6.46 -9.20
N ARG A 56 -0.03 5.23 -9.41
CA ARG A 56 -0.75 4.03 -9.02
C ARG A 56 0.15 2.82 -8.79
N ILE A 57 -0.39 1.84 -8.07
CA ILE A 57 0.23 0.54 -7.84
C ILE A 57 -0.72 -0.55 -8.32
N TYR A 58 -0.20 -1.52 -9.06
CA TYR A 58 -0.91 -2.75 -9.37
C TYR A 58 -0.40 -3.86 -8.48
N VAL A 59 -1.29 -4.70 -7.97
CA VAL A 59 -0.92 -5.87 -7.17
C VAL A 59 -1.93 -6.99 -7.34
N GLU A 60 -1.46 -8.22 -7.40
CA GLU A 60 -2.32 -9.41 -7.30
C GLU A 60 -2.24 -9.98 -5.89
N VAL A 61 -3.39 -10.24 -5.27
CA VAL A 61 -3.46 -10.78 -3.91
C VAL A 61 -4.38 -11.99 -3.79
N SER A 62 -4.05 -12.88 -2.87
CA SER A 62 -4.93 -13.91 -2.31
C SER A 62 -5.25 -13.48 -0.89
N GLU A 63 -6.52 -13.18 -0.61
CA GLU A 63 -6.94 -12.63 0.68
C GLU A 63 -8.31 -13.19 1.10
N SER A 64 -8.51 -13.33 2.41
CA SER A 64 -9.81 -13.69 2.99
C SER A 64 -10.60 -12.46 3.46
N SER A 65 -9.94 -11.31 3.65
CA SER A 65 -10.59 -10.03 3.93
C SER A 65 -9.68 -8.85 3.61
N LYS A 66 -10.27 -7.65 3.52
CA LYS A 66 -9.60 -6.38 3.19
C LYS A 66 -9.07 -5.61 4.40
N SER A 67 -9.07 -6.22 5.59
CA SER A 67 -8.71 -5.54 6.85
C SER A 67 -7.28 -4.98 6.88
N TRP A 68 -6.38 -5.53 6.06
CA TRP A 68 -4.99 -5.10 5.93
C TRP A 68 -4.81 -3.94 4.94
N HIS A 69 -5.78 -3.65 4.06
CA HIS A 69 -5.67 -2.62 3.01
C HIS A 69 -5.28 -1.24 3.56
N PRO A 70 -5.88 -0.74 4.68
CA PRO A 70 -5.51 0.55 5.24
C PRO A 70 -4.03 0.63 5.63
N PHE A 71 -3.45 -0.47 6.10
CA PHE A 71 -2.09 -0.50 6.65
C PHE A 71 -1.02 -0.20 5.60
N VAL A 72 -1.28 -0.46 4.32
CA VAL A 72 -0.39 -0.04 3.23
C VAL A 72 -0.17 1.48 3.28
N GLY A 73 -1.26 2.24 3.34
CA GLY A 73 -1.19 3.69 3.44
C GLY A 73 -0.62 4.17 4.77
N GLN A 74 -0.96 3.49 5.87
CA GLN A 74 -0.46 3.86 7.20
C GLN A 74 1.06 3.73 7.31
N ILE A 75 1.64 2.63 6.85
CA ILE A 75 3.07 2.39 6.93
C ILE A 75 3.80 3.36 6.00
N LEU A 76 3.35 3.53 4.76
CA LEU A 76 3.97 4.46 3.82
C LEU A 76 3.96 5.91 4.37
N ALA A 77 2.83 6.34 4.95
CA ALA A 77 2.72 7.68 5.52
C ALA A 77 3.64 7.90 6.74
N ASN A 78 3.71 6.91 7.64
CA ASN A 78 4.40 7.06 8.92
C ASN A 78 5.89 6.74 8.85
N ASP A 79 6.26 5.73 8.05
CA ASP A 79 7.61 5.16 8.05
C ASP A 79 8.40 5.48 6.76
N CYS A 80 7.72 5.85 5.66
CA CYS A 80 8.36 6.13 4.36
C CYS A 80 8.27 7.62 3.93
N GLY A 81 7.84 8.49 4.85
CA GLY A 81 7.76 9.94 4.62
C GLY A 81 6.63 10.37 3.67
N MET A 82 5.65 9.51 3.40
CA MET A 82 4.60 9.78 2.41
C MET A 82 3.35 10.47 2.99
N ARG A 83 3.44 11.02 4.20
CA ARG A 83 2.29 11.61 4.92
C ARG A 83 1.62 12.77 4.16
N GLU A 84 2.40 13.52 3.39
CA GLU A 84 1.91 14.62 2.53
C GLU A 84 0.93 14.15 1.43
N TYR A 85 0.95 12.87 1.06
CA TYR A 85 0.06 12.30 0.05
C TYR A 85 -1.22 11.67 0.62
N CYS A 86 -1.49 11.86 1.91
CA CYS A 86 -2.71 11.38 2.56
C CYS A 86 -3.88 12.35 2.36
N ASP A 87 -5.09 11.81 2.19
CA ASP A 87 -6.34 12.59 2.20
C ASP A 87 -6.58 13.20 3.58
N GLY A 88 -6.44 14.52 3.72
CA GLY A 88 -6.75 15.23 4.96
C GLY A 88 -6.00 14.70 6.19
N LYS A 89 -4.75 14.24 6.03
CA LYS A 89 -3.92 13.56 7.06
C LYS A 89 -4.41 12.16 7.47
N ASN A 90 -5.46 11.62 6.85
CA ASN A 90 -5.92 10.26 7.10
C ASN A 90 -5.11 9.24 6.31
N GLN A 91 -4.08 8.70 6.94
CA GLN A 91 -3.19 7.70 6.34
C GLN A 91 -3.88 6.37 5.94
N ALA A 92 -5.02 6.04 6.54
CA ALA A 92 -5.83 4.89 6.12
C ALA A 92 -6.54 5.11 4.77
N ARG A 93 -6.63 6.37 4.30
CA ARG A 93 -7.27 6.76 3.03
C ARG A 93 -6.27 7.29 2.01
N MET A 94 -5.01 6.90 2.11
CA MET A 94 -3.99 7.24 1.11
C MET A 94 -4.32 6.69 -0.27
N PHE A 95 -4.84 5.45 -0.34
CA PHE A 95 -5.17 4.78 -1.59
C PHE A 95 -6.65 4.44 -1.69
N LYS A 96 -7.18 4.57 -2.91
CA LYS A 96 -8.42 3.93 -3.34
C LYS A 96 -8.08 2.59 -3.98
N TRP A 97 -8.57 1.50 -3.38
CA TRP A 97 -8.44 0.14 -3.90
C TRP A 97 -9.58 -0.14 -4.90
N GLN A 98 -9.22 -0.50 -6.13
CA GLN A 98 -10.16 -0.80 -7.22
C GLN A 98 -9.86 -2.17 -7.84
#